data_AF-A0A924H151-F1
#
_entry.id   AF-A0A924H151-F1
#
_cell.length_a   1.000
_cell.length_b   1.000
_cell.length_c   1.000
_cell.angle_alpha   90.00
_cell.angle_beta   90.00
_cell.angle_gamma   90.00
#
_symmetry.space_group_name_H-M   'P 1'
#
loop_
_entity.id
_entity.type
_entity.pdbx_description
1 polymer ?
#
loop_
_entity_poly.entity_id
_entity_poly.type
_entity_poly.pdbx_seq_one_letter_code
_entity_poly.pdbx_strand_id
1 'polypeptide(L)'
;MLALLRTFSWQELRHHPWRNAAAIVAVMLGVALAFSVQLINASALSEFSSAVRSTGGQPDLELRAVQGSFDEALYVRVAAHPQVAMASPVLEISTLAPDAAGMRKPIRIVAVDALVVAAVAPSLMPVPMQGVDRFALFAPE
;
A
#
# COMPACT_ATOMS: atom_id res chain seq x y z
N MET A 1 -25.88 -35.08 -27.59
CA MET A 1 -25.80 -35.14 -26.11
C MET A 1 -26.20 -33.82 -25.44
N LEU A 2 -25.57 -32.68 -25.77
CA LEU A 2 -25.94 -31.34 -25.24
C LEU A 2 -27.38 -30.91 -25.57
N ALA A 3 -27.91 -31.31 -26.72
CA ALA A 3 -29.30 -31.00 -27.11
C ALA A 3 -30.33 -31.70 -26.20
N LEU A 4 -30.08 -32.94 -25.75
CA LEU A 4 -30.97 -33.68 -24.86
C LEU A 4 -31.01 -33.09 -23.44
N LEU A 5 -29.86 -32.67 -22.91
CA LEU A 5 -29.77 -31.96 -21.63
C LEU A 5 -30.56 -30.64 -21.68
N ARG A 6 -30.47 -29.92 -22.79
CA ARG A 6 -31.10 -28.61 -22.95
C ARG A 6 -32.63 -28.71 -23.07
N THR A 7 -33.18 -29.76 -23.67
CA THR A 7 -34.64 -29.89 -23.82
C THR A 7 -35.31 -30.45 -22.55
N PHE A 8 -34.71 -31.44 -21.90
CA PHE A 8 -35.26 -32.05 -20.67
C PHE A 8 -35.11 -31.13 -19.44
N SER A 9 -33.92 -30.54 -19.21
CA SER A 9 -33.74 -29.64 -18.07
C SER A 9 -34.57 -28.35 -18.19
N TRP A 10 -34.85 -27.88 -19.41
CA TRP A 10 -35.62 -26.65 -19.64
C TRP A 10 -37.12 -26.81 -19.33
N GLN A 11 -37.67 -28.02 -19.53
CA GLN A 11 -39.05 -28.32 -19.15
C GLN A 11 -39.19 -28.49 -17.63
N GLU A 12 -38.24 -29.17 -16.98
CA GLU A 12 -38.18 -29.31 -15.51
C GLU A 12 -38.05 -27.94 -14.80
N LEU A 13 -37.26 -27.03 -15.39
CA LEU A 13 -37.11 -25.66 -14.87
C LEU A 13 -38.41 -24.84 -14.92
N ARG A 14 -39.32 -25.17 -15.84
CA ARG A 14 -40.62 -24.51 -16.01
C ARG A 14 -41.75 -25.13 -15.18
N HIS A 15 -41.64 -26.40 -14.77
CA HIS A 15 -42.68 -27.07 -13.98
C HIS A 15 -42.67 -26.68 -12.49
N HIS A 16 -41.52 -26.25 -11.95
CA HIS A 16 -41.41 -25.76 -10.56
C HIS A 16 -40.73 -24.38 -10.47
N PRO A 17 -41.36 -23.32 -11.01
CA PRO A 17 -40.77 -21.99 -11.08
C PRO A 17 -40.40 -21.43 -9.71
N TRP A 18 -41.21 -21.76 -8.69
CA TRP A 18 -40.99 -21.30 -7.31
C TRP A 18 -39.73 -21.89 -6.67
N ARG A 19 -39.40 -23.15 -6.97
CA ARG A 19 -38.21 -23.81 -6.43
C ARG A 19 -36.93 -23.24 -7.05
N ASN A 20 -36.97 -22.95 -8.35
CA ASN A 20 -35.82 -22.36 -9.05
C ASN A 20 -35.61 -20.90 -8.64
N ALA A 21 -36.70 -20.14 -8.46
CA ALA A 21 -36.62 -18.80 -7.91
C ALA A 21 -36.00 -18.81 -6.50
N ALA A 22 -36.43 -19.72 -5.62
CA ALA A 22 -35.86 -19.88 -4.29
C ALA A 22 -34.36 -20.24 -4.33
N ALA A 23 -33.94 -21.13 -5.23
CA ALA A 23 -32.54 -21.52 -5.39
C ALA A 23 -31.68 -20.34 -5.88
N ILE A 24 -32.15 -19.58 -6.87
CA ILE A 24 -31.45 -18.38 -7.38
C ILE A 24 -31.32 -17.33 -6.28
N VAL A 25 -32.38 -17.07 -5.51
CA VAL A 25 -32.36 -16.11 -4.40
C VAL A 25 -31.38 -16.56 -3.32
N ALA A 26 -31.37 -17.85 -2.95
CA ALA A 26 -30.44 -18.38 -1.97
C ALA A 26 -28.97 -18.20 -2.40
N VAL A 27 -28.65 -18.48 -3.68
CA VAL A 27 -27.30 -18.28 -4.22
C VAL A 27 -26.94 -16.80 -4.27
N MET A 28 -27.85 -15.92 -4.74
CA MET A 28 -27.60 -14.48 -4.77
C MET A 28 -27.32 -13.93 -3.37
N LEU A 29 -28.09 -14.33 -2.36
CA LEU A 29 -27.88 -13.91 -0.98
C LEU A 29 -26.55 -14.40 -0.43
N GLY A 30 -26.16 -15.66 -0.69
CA GLY A 30 -24.88 -16.20 -0.26
C GLY A 30 -23.68 -15.47 -0.87
N VAL A 31 -23.72 -15.21 -2.18
CA VAL A 31 -22.67 -14.46 -2.88
C VAL A 31 -22.62 -13.01 -2.39
N ALA A 32 -23.77 -12.35 -2.23
CA ALA A 32 -23.85 -10.98 -1.75
C ALA A 32 -23.34 -10.82 -0.31
N LEU A 33 -23.62 -11.76 0.59
CA LEU A 33 -23.12 -11.75 1.96
C LEU A 33 -21.58 -11.89 1.98
N ALA A 34 -21.04 -12.88 1.27
CA ALA A 34 -19.60 -13.10 1.19
C ALA A 34 -18.88 -11.88 0.58
N PHE A 35 -19.44 -11.32 -0.49
CA PHE A 35 -18.92 -10.12 -1.12
C PHE A 35 -19.03 -8.89 -0.22
N SER A 36 -20.08 -8.76 0.59
CA SER A 36 -20.22 -7.67 1.55
C SER A 36 -19.18 -7.75 2.65
N VAL A 37 -18.86 -8.94 3.16
CA VAL A 37 -17.75 -9.11 4.13
C VAL A 37 -16.41 -8.72 3.49
N GLN A 38 -16.17 -9.19 2.27
CA GLN A 38 -14.97 -8.84 1.51
C GLN A 38 -14.88 -7.33 1.28
N LEU A 39 -15.98 -6.68 0.89
CA LEU A 39 -16.07 -5.24 0.70
C LEU A 39 -15.92 -4.47 1.99
N ILE A 40 -16.54 -4.87 3.10
CA ILE A 40 -16.38 -4.19 4.39
C ILE A 40 -14.90 -4.26 4.83
N ASN A 41 -14.26 -5.42 4.68
CA ASN A 41 -12.85 -5.59 4.97
C ASN A 41 -11.95 -4.77 4.02
N ALA A 42 -12.28 -4.73 2.72
CA ALA A 42 -11.53 -3.99 1.72
C ALA A 42 -11.76 -2.47 1.77
N SER A 43 -12.95 -2.01 2.14
CA SER A 43 -13.32 -0.60 2.32
C SER A 43 -12.70 -0.04 3.59
N ALA A 44 -12.70 -0.83 4.68
CA ALA A 44 -11.95 -0.48 5.88
C ALA A 44 -10.44 -0.34 5.61
N LEU A 45 -9.88 -1.03 4.60
CA LEU A 45 -8.46 -0.91 4.23
C LEU A 45 -8.20 0.18 3.16
N SER A 46 -9.12 0.40 2.21
CA SER A 46 -8.92 1.36 1.11
C SER A 46 -9.27 2.80 1.49
N GLU A 47 -10.31 3.02 2.31
CA GLU A 47 -10.74 4.36 2.72
C GLU A 47 -9.83 4.90 3.84
N PHE A 48 -9.36 4.03 4.75
CA PHE A 48 -8.27 4.37 5.68
C PHE A 48 -6.95 4.59 4.96
N SER A 49 -6.59 3.77 3.97
CA SER A 49 -5.32 3.99 3.26
C SER A 49 -5.36 5.28 2.43
N SER A 50 -6.49 5.67 1.82
CA SER A 50 -6.60 6.97 1.15
C SER A 50 -6.63 8.16 2.12
N ALA A 51 -7.32 8.03 3.26
CA ALA A 51 -7.36 9.08 4.28
C ALA A 51 -5.99 9.28 4.96
N VAL A 52 -5.25 8.19 5.23
CA VAL A 52 -3.88 8.22 5.79
C VAL A 52 -2.87 8.74 4.77
N ARG A 53 -3.04 8.44 3.47
CA ARG A 53 -2.20 9.02 2.40
C ARG A 53 -2.37 10.54 2.29
N SER A 54 -3.60 11.04 2.43
CA SER A 54 -3.90 12.49 2.36
C SER A 54 -3.52 13.27 3.62
N THR A 55 -3.42 12.61 4.77
CA THR A 55 -3.01 13.23 6.04
C THR A 55 -1.51 13.08 6.33
N GLY A 56 -0.79 12.23 5.58
CA GLY A 56 0.63 11.95 5.77
C GLY A 56 1.63 12.67 4.84
N GLY A 57 1.16 13.49 3.89
CA GLY A 57 2.01 14.26 2.96
C GLY A 57 2.80 13.41 1.96
N GLN A 58 2.15 12.49 1.24
CA GLN A 58 2.85 11.70 0.24
C GLN A 58 3.33 12.55 -0.96
N PRO A 59 4.50 12.24 -1.55
CA PRO A 59 4.97 12.94 -2.73
C PRO A 59 4.05 12.65 -3.93
N ASP A 60 3.86 13.64 -4.81
CA ASP A 60 3.06 13.50 -6.02
C ASP A 60 3.64 12.43 -6.97
N LEU A 61 4.97 12.29 -6.98
CA LEU A 61 5.72 11.36 -7.82
C LEU A 61 6.92 10.78 -7.06
N GLU A 62 7.15 9.47 -7.22
CA GLU A 62 8.34 8.77 -6.73
C GLU A 62 9.14 8.23 -7.92
N LEU A 63 10.43 8.57 -7.98
CA LEU A 63 11.35 8.02 -8.97
C LEU A 63 12.20 6.94 -8.33
N ARG A 64 11.96 5.69 -8.74
CA ARG A 64 12.68 4.51 -8.23
C ARG A 64 13.25 3.69 -9.38
N ALA A 65 14.47 3.19 -9.20
CA ALA A 65 15.04 2.22 -10.14
C ALA A 65 14.22 0.92 -10.11
N VAL A 66 13.90 0.39 -11.30
CA VAL A 66 13.23 -0.92 -11.43
C VAL A 66 14.14 -2.04 -10.89
N GLN A 67 15.45 -1.90 -11.10
CA GLN A 67 16.48 -2.79 -10.56
C GLN A 67 17.75 -1.99 -10.24
N GLY A 68 18.41 -2.31 -9.13
CA GLY A 68 19.66 -1.67 -8.73
C GLY A 68 19.50 -0.21 -8.27
N SER A 69 20.55 0.59 -8.46
CA SER A 69 20.57 2.03 -8.21
C SER A 69 20.59 2.81 -9.53
N PHE A 70 20.30 4.10 -9.47
CA PHE A 70 20.48 5.03 -10.59
C PHE A 70 21.51 6.10 -10.23
N ASP A 71 22.01 6.79 -11.24
CA ASP A 71 23.00 7.87 -11.10
C ASP A 71 22.38 9.08 -10.37
N GLU A 72 23.04 9.55 -9.33
CA GLU A 72 22.69 10.77 -8.56
C GLU A 72 22.55 12.01 -9.46
N ALA A 73 23.22 12.05 -10.62
CA ALA A 73 23.04 13.11 -11.60
C ALA A 73 21.57 13.26 -12.09
N LEU A 74 20.75 12.21 -11.97
CA LEU A 74 19.31 12.29 -12.24
C LEU A 74 18.59 13.20 -11.23
N TYR A 75 18.98 13.19 -9.96
CA TYR A 75 18.38 14.04 -8.93
C TYR A 75 18.53 15.51 -9.30
N VAL A 76 19.73 15.95 -9.68
CA VAL A 76 20.00 17.33 -10.09
C VAL A 76 19.12 17.76 -11.26
N ARG A 77 18.93 16.89 -12.26
CA ARG A 77 18.09 17.18 -13.43
C ARG A 77 16.61 17.28 -13.07
N VAL A 78 16.12 16.41 -12.19
CA VAL A 78 14.72 16.40 -11.75
C VAL A 78 14.43 17.62 -10.87
N ALA A 79 15.31 17.90 -9.90
CA ALA A 79 15.18 19.04 -9.00
C ALA A 79 15.23 20.39 -9.73
N ALA A 80 15.96 20.47 -10.85
CA ALA A 80 16.04 21.68 -11.69
C ALA A 80 14.89 21.81 -12.71
N HIS A 81 13.99 20.82 -12.82
CA HIS A 81 12.95 20.85 -13.83
C HIS A 81 11.87 21.90 -13.48
N PRO A 82 11.44 22.77 -14.42
CA PRO A 82 10.52 23.88 -14.12
C PRO A 82 9.16 23.49 -13.51
N GLN A 83 8.73 22.24 -13.72
CA GLN A 83 7.48 21.69 -13.19
C GLN A 83 7.64 21.02 -11.82
N VAL A 84 8.86 20.90 -11.31
CA VAL A 84 9.16 20.29 -10.01
C VAL A 84 9.33 21.40 -8.98
N ALA A 85 8.38 21.49 -8.04
CA ALA A 85 8.44 22.50 -6.99
C ALA A 85 9.50 22.15 -5.93
N MET A 86 9.56 20.88 -5.53
CA MET A 86 10.51 20.36 -4.55
C MET A 86 10.85 18.91 -4.86
N ALA A 87 12.10 18.50 -4.61
CA ALA A 87 12.55 17.13 -4.75
C ALA A 87 13.40 16.72 -3.55
N SER A 88 13.06 15.62 -2.90
CA SER A 88 13.82 15.05 -1.78
C SER A 88 14.58 13.79 -2.24
N PRO A 89 15.90 13.70 -2.05
CA PRO A 89 16.64 12.47 -2.30
C PRO A 89 16.36 11.46 -1.18
N VAL A 90 16.32 10.18 -1.53
CA VAL A 90 16.16 9.07 -0.58
C VAL A 90 17.11 7.94 -0.97
N LEU A 91 17.95 7.50 -0.03
CA LEU A 91 18.88 6.38 -0.21
C LEU A 91 18.51 5.25 0.72
N GLU A 92 18.39 4.03 0.20
CA GLU A 92 18.03 2.85 0.98
C GLU A 92 19.14 1.80 0.93
N ILE A 93 19.58 1.35 2.09
CA ILE A 93 20.62 0.32 2.24
C ILE A 93 20.14 -0.74 3.22
N SER A 94 20.16 -2.00 2.80
CA SER A 94 19.92 -3.14 3.69
C SER A 94 21.26 -3.68 4.18
N THR A 95 21.48 -3.68 5.49
CA THR A 95 22.73 -4.16 6.11
C THR A 95 22.44 -4.96 7.37
N LEU A 96 23.48 -5.55 7.97
CA LEU A 96 23.39 -6.23 9.26
C LEU A 96 23.93 -5.31 10.35
N ALA A 97 23.18 -5.11 11.43
CA ALA A 97 23.65 -4.43 12.62
C ALA A 97 23.65 -5.37 13.84
N PRO A 98 24.63 -5.27 14.74
CA PRO A 98 24.60 -6.00 16.00
C PRO A 98 23.48 -5.47 16.90
N ASP A 99 22.73 -6.37 17.53
CA ASP A 99 21.83 -6.00 18.63
C ASP A 99 22.58 -5.89 19.97
N ALA A 100 21.87 -5.55 21.05
CA ALA A 100 22.45 -5.40 22.38
C ALA A 100 23.12 -6.70 22.91
N ALA A 101 22.78 -7.86 22.34
CA ALA A 101 23.39 -9.15 22.67
C ALA A 101 24.51 -9.56 21.68
N GLY A 102 24.88 -8.68 20.74
CA GLY A 102 25.90 -8.93 19.72
C GLY A 102 25.43 -9.80 18.55
N MET A 103 24.14 -10.14 18.48
CA MET A 103 23.60 -10.91 17.36
C MET A 103 23.36 -10.00 16.16
N ARG A 104 23.83 -10.42 14.97
CA ARG A 104 23.61 -9.65 13.73
C ARG A 104 22.16 -9.78 13.27
N LYS A 105 21.45 -8.65 13.23
CA LYS A 105 20.08 -8.56 12.69
C LYS A 105 20.07 -7.74 11.40
N PRO A 106 19.27 -8.16 10.40
CA PRO A 106 19.05 -7.35 9.21
C PRO A 106 18.32 -6.06 9.60
N ILE A 107 18.90 -4.95 9.18
CA ILE A 107 18.33 -3.61 9.31
C ILE A 107 18.26 -2.95 7.93
N ARG A 108 17.28 -2.07 7.78
CA ARG A 108 17.16 -1.17 6.63
C ARG A 108 17.51 0.22 7.10
N ILE A 109 18.51 0.82 6.47
CA ILE A 109 18.93 2.20 6.67
C ILE A 109 18.31 3.02 5.55
N VAL A 110 17.64 4.11 5.91
CA VAL A 110 17.07 5.08 4.98
C VAL A 110 17.73 6.42 5.27
N ALA A 111 18.44 6.99 4.30
CA ALA A 111 18.99 8.33 4.40
C ALA A 111 18.11 9.31 3.60
N VAL A 112 17.81 10.44 4.22
CA VAL A 112 16.92 11.49 3.70
C VAL A 112 17.52 12.86 3.97
N ASP A 113 17.14 13.86 3.19
CA ASP A 113 17.45 15.26 3.49
C ASP A 113 16.45 15.80 4.52
N ALA A 114 16.88 15.96 5.77
CA ALA A 114 16.04 16.43 6.88
C ALA A 114 15.41 17.82 6.65
N LEU A 115 16.00 18.66 5.80
CA LEU A 115 15.48 20.01 5.52
C LEU A 115 14.29 19.98 4.56
N VAL A 116 14.29 19.02 3.64
CA VAL A 116 13.32 18.95 2.53
C VAL A 116 12.28 17.84 2.77
N VAL A 117 12.67 16.75 3.42
CA VAL A 117 11.82 15.56 3.60
C VAL A 117 10.54 15.87 4.37
N ALA A 118 10.56 16.82 5.31
CA ALA A 118 9.37 17.23 6.05
C ALA A 118 8.27 17.83 5.16
N ALA A 119 8.64 18.43 4.01
CA ALA A 119 7.69 19.04 3.08
C ALA A 119 7.29 18.09 1.94
N VAL A 120 8.18 17.19 1.52
CA VAL A 120 7.98 16.29 0.37
C VAL A 120 7.46 14.91 0.78
N ALA A 121 7.93 14.38 1.90
CA ALA A 121 7.59 13.04 2.39
C ALA A 121 7.64 12.98 3.93
N PRO A 122 6.71 13.63 4.66
CA PRO A 122 6.69 13.68 6.13
C PRO A 122 6.68 12.29 6.78
N SER A 123 6.17 11.26 6.09
CA SER A 123 6.21 9.87 6.58
C SER A 123 7.62 9.30 6.71
N LEU A 124 8.62 9.90 6.05
CA LEU A 124 10.03 9.52 6.16
C LEU A 124 10.80 10.37 7.19
N MET A 125 10.12 11.26 7.93
CA MET A 125 10.76 12.04 8.99
C MET A 125 11.35 11.12 10.06
N PRO A 126 12.60 11.36 10.49
CA PRO A 126 13.19 10.62 11.60
C PRO A 126 12.36 10.79 12.88
N VAL A 127 11.98 9.67 13.49
CA VAL A 127 11.28 9.65 14.78
C VAL A 127 12.24 9.09 15.83
N PRO A 128 12.52 9.83 16.93
CA PRO A 128 13.32 9.33 18.03
C PRO A 128 12.72 8.04 18.63
N MET A 129 13.58 7.15 19.12
CA MET A 129 13.13 5.94 19.81
C MET A 129 12.31 6.31 21.07
N GLN A 130 11.31 5.49 21.41
CA GLN A 130 10.49 5.73 22.58
C GLN A 130 11.35 5.82 23.86
N GLY A 131 11.15 6.87 24.65
CA GLY A 131 11.92 7.15 25.87
C GLY A 131 13.17 8.02 25.66
N VAL A 132 13.49 8.39 24.43
CA VAL A 132 14.55 9.35 24.10
C VAL A 132 13.95 10.75 23.97
N ASP A 133 14.68 11.80 24.37
CA ASP A 133 14.21 13.18 24.25
C ASP A 133 13.88 13.53 22.79
N ARG A 134 12.83 14.33 22.59
CA ARG A 134 12.35 14.74 21.26
C ARG A 134 13.38 15.52 20.46
N PHE A 135 14.33 16.17 21.14
CA PHE A 135 15.42 16.91 20.52
C PHE A 135 16.72 16.10 20.42
N ALA A 136 16.70 14.79 20.70
CA ALA A 136 17.89 13.96 20.58
C ALA A 136 18.50 13.96 19.17
N LEU A 137 17.70 14.25 18.13
CA LEU A 137 18.20 14.46 16.77
C LEU A 137 19.19 15.66 16.66
N PHE A 138 19.04 16.65 17.53
CA PHE A 138 19.84 17.88 17.55
C PHE A 138 20.80 17.94 18.74
N ALA A 139 20.85 16.89 19.57
CA ALA A 139 21.78 16.84 20.68
C ALA A 139 23.21 16.74 20.11
N PRO A 140 24.15 17.60 20.55
CA PRO A 140 25.55 17.41 20.23
C PRO A 140 26.02 16.09 20.89
N GLU A 141 26.65 15.23 20.10
CA GLU A 141 27.31 14.00 20.57
C GLU A 141 28.49 14.30 21.50
#